data_AF-A0A355H641-F1
#
_entry.id   AF-A0A355H641-F1
#
_cell.length_a   1.000
_cell.length_b   1.000
_cell.length_c   1.000
_cell.angle_alpha   90.00
_cell.angle_beta   90.00
_cell.angle_gamma   90.00
#
_symmetry.space_group_name_H-M   'P 1'
#
loop_
_entity.id
_entity.type
_entity.pdbx_description
1 polymer ?
#
loop_
_entity_poly.entity_id
_entity_poly.type
_entity_poly.pdbx_seq_one_letter_code
_entity_poly.pdbx_strand_id
1 'polypeptide(L)'
;MALISLRQLLDHAAENSYGVPAFNVNNMEQVQAIMQAAKATDSPVILQASRGARSYAGDIFLRHLFDAAVEMYPDIPICIHQDHGNNFDTCLSAMANNFTSVMMDGSLEEDAQTPASYEYNVGISSKVTEVAHKIGVSVE
;
A
#
# COMPACT_ATOMS: atom_id res chain seq x y z
N MET A 1 -8.34 -8.22 -14.31
CA MET A 1 -8.67 -7.97 -12.88
C MET A 1 -7.37 -7.59 -12.23
N ALA A 2 -7.22 -6.36 -11.73
CA ALA A 2 -5.86 -5.89 -11.45
C ALA A 2 -5.65 -5.16 -10.12
N LEU A 3 -6.60 -5.22 -9.17
CA LEU A 3 -6.34 -4.82 -7.78
C LEU A 3 -6.68 -5.95 -6.83
N ILE A 4 -5.74 -6.28 -5.95
CA ILE A 4 -5.89 -7.28 -4.89
C ILE A 4 -5.48 -6.69 -3.54
N SER A 5 -5.97 -7.30 -2.46
CA SER A 5 -5.56 -6.93 -1.11
C SER A 5 -4.15 -7.48 -0.80
N LEU A 6 -3.40 -6.79 0.06
CA LEU A 6 -2.10 -7.29 0.54
C LEU A 6 -2.27 -8.65 1.21
N ARG A 7 -3.35 -8.85 1.97
CA ARG A 7 -3.65 -10.10 2.64
C ARG A 7 -3.74 -11.28 1.66
N GLN A 8 -4.48 -11.13 0.57
CA GLN A 8 -4.59 -12.18 -0.46
C GLN A 8 -3.22 -12.52 -1.05
N LEU A 9 -2.42 -11.49 -1.33
CA LEU A 9 -1.10 -11.64 -1.92
C LEU A 9 -0.11 -12.34 -0.98
N LEU A 10 -0.06 -11.93 0.29
CA LEU A 10 0.85 -12.49 1.28
C LEU A 10 0.43 -13.89 1.74
N ASP A 11 -0.88 -14.19 1.80
CA ASP A 11 -1.35 -15.56 2.05
C ASP A 11 -0.85 -16.49 0.94
N HIS A 12 -1.03 -16.11 -0.34
CA HIS A 12 -0.52 -16.89 -1.46
C HIS A 12 1.02 -17.03 -1.44
N ALA A 13 1.73 -15.95 -1.08
CA ALA A 13 3.19 -15.97 -0.95
C ALA A 13 3.67 -16.95 0.13
N ALA A 14 2.99 -16.98 1.28
CA ALA A 14 3.28 -17.93 2.35
C ALA A 14 2.99 -19.38 1.94
N GLU A 15 1.83 -19.62 1.29
CA GLU A 15 1.43 -20.95 0.80
C GLU A 15 2.41 -21.51 -0.24
N ASN A 16 3.03 -20.65 -1.03
CA ASN A 16 3.94 -21.02 -2.11
C ASN A 16 5.42 -20.73 -1.81
N SER A 17 5.75 -20.38 -0.56
CA SER A 17 7.13 -20.19 -0.07
C SER A 17 7.96 -19.17 -0.87
N TYR A 18 7.39 -18.00 -1.17
CA TYR A 18 8.11 -16.89 -1.80
C TYR A 18 7.86 -15.56 -1.09
N GLY A 19 8.65 -14.54 -1.43
CA GLY A 19 8.47 -13.17 -0.95
C GLY A 19 8.05 -12.25 -2.09
N VAL A 20 7.29 -11.19 -1.77
CA VAL A 20 6.87 -10.19 -2.75
C VAL A 20 7.61 -8.89 -2.50
N PRO A 21 8.33 -8.34 -3.48
CA PRO A 21 8.94 -7.03 -3.31
C PRO A 21 7.86 -5.93 -3.30
N ALA A 22 7.99 -5.00 -2.36
CA ALA A 22 7.22 -3.77 -2.32
C ALA A 22 8.11 -2.60 -2.77
N PHE A 23 7.69 -1.90 -3.83
CA PHE A 23 8.48 -0.85 -4.45
C PHE A 23 7.82 0.51 -4.25
N ASN A 24 8.55 1.47 -3.69
CA ASN A 24 8.07 2.84 -3.59
C ASN A 24 7.97 3.49 -4.98
N VAL A 25 6.90 4.26 -5.20
CA VAL A 25 6.70 5.05 -6.43
C VAL A 25 6.32 6.50 -6.14
N ASN A 26 6.77 7.38 -7.03
CA ASN A 26 6.62 8.82 -6.95
C ASN A 26 6.23 9.45 -8.29
N ASN A 27 6.38 8.74 -9.41
CA ASN A 27 6.09 9.25 -10.75
C ASN A 27 5.77 8.12 -11.75
N MET A 28 5.50 8.51 -13.01
CA MET A 28 5.13 7.61 -14.09
C MET A 28 6.25 6.62 -14.44
N GLU A 29 7.49 7.11 -14.57
CA GLU A 29 8.63 6.31 -15.02
C GLU A 29 8.92 5.16 -14.06
N GLN A 30 8.77 5.38 -12.75
CA GLN A 30 8.94 4.33 -11.74
C GLN A 30 7.85 3.27 -11.83
N VAL A 31 6.58 3.69 -11.95
CA VAL A 31 5.45 2.76 -12.13
C VAL A 31 5.66 1.92 -13.40
N GLN A 32 6.04 2.55 -14.52
CA GLN A 32 6.31 1.84 -15.77
C GLN A 32 7.44 0.81 -15.62
N ALA A 33 8.57 1.19 -15.00
CA ALA A 33 9.70 0.29 -14.81
C ALA A 33 9.32 -0.94 -13.98
N ILE A 34 8.59 -0.73 -12.88
CA ILE A 34 8.15 -1.82 -11.99
C ILE A 34 7.17 -2.75 -12.72
N MET A 35 6.18 -2.19 -13.41
CA MET A 35 5.18 -3.00 -14.12
C MET A 35 5.76 -3.78 -15.30
N GLN A 36 6.72 -3.20 -16.03
CA GLN A 36 7.45 -3.91 -17.07
C GLN A 36 8.25 -5.09 -16.51
N ALA A 37 8.90 -4.90 -15.36
CA ALA A 37 9.62 -5.98 -14.68
C ALA A 37 8.66 -7.08 -14.20
N ALA A 38 7.57 -6.72 -13.51
CA ALA A 38 6.54 -7.66 -13.05
C ALA A 38 5.94 -8.47 -14.21
N LYS A 39 5.69 -7.83 -15.37
CA LYS A 39 5.23 -8.51 -16.58
C LYS A 39 6.28 -9.46 -17.16
N ALA A 40 7.54 -9.06 -17.19
CA ALA A 40 8.63 -9.88 -17.73
C ALA A 40 8.89 -11.14 -16.89
N THR A 41 8.58 -11.10 -15.60
CA THR A 41 8.79 -12.22 -14.67
C THR A 41 7.50 -12.92 -14.25
N ASP A 42 6.35 -12.57 -14.85
CA ASP A 42 5.02 -13.09 -14.50
C ASP A 42 4.75 -13.08 -12.99
N SER A 43 5.09 -11.96 -12.34
CA SER A 43 5.09 -11.84 -10.87
C SER A 43 4.02 -10.85 -10.39
N PRO A 44 3.36 -11.11 -9.25
CA PRO A 44 2.55 -10.11 -8.59
C PRO A 44 3.46 -9.00 -8.00
N VAL A 45 2.88 -7.82 -7.75
CA VAL A 45 3.65 -6.68 -7.26
C VAL A 45 2.90 -5.85 -6.22
N ILE A 46 3.65 -5.31 -5.26
CA ILE A 46 3.17 -4.26 -4.34
C ILE A 46 3.78 -2.93 -4.79
N LEU A 47 2.93 -2.01 -5.24
CA LEU A 47 3.29 -0.61 -5.46
C LEU A 47 2.97 0.16 -4.20
N GLN A 48 3.95 0.81 -3.59
CA GLN A 48 3.74 1.56 -2.35
C GLN A 48 4.05 3.05 -2.47
N ALA A 49 3.29 3.87 -1.76
CA ALA A 49 3.50 5.31 -1.71
C ALA A 49 3.64 5.76 -0.26
N SER A 50 4.74 6.45 0.04
CA SER A 50 4.96 7.06 1.35
C SER A 50 4.24 8.40 1.44
N ARG A 51 4.13 8.95 2.65
CA ARG A 51 3.66 10.33 2.87
C ARG A 51 4.41 11.37 2.03
N GLY A 52 5.73 11.19 1.86
CA GLY A 52 6.55 12.05 1.02
C GLY A 52 6.19 11.95 -0.46
N ALA A 53 5.94 10.73 -0.96
CA ALA A 53 5.50 10.52 -2.34
C ALA A 53 4.11 11.13 -2.58
N ARG A 54 3.18 10.94 -1.64
CA ARG A 54 1.84 11.55 -1.65
C ARG A 54 1.90 13.08 -1.64
N SER A 55 2.81 13.68 -0.87
CA SER A 55 3.03 15.12 -0.86
C SER A 55 3.69 15.65 -2.14
N TYR A 56 4.56 14.87 -2.77
CA TYR A 56 5.27 15.26 -3.99
C TYR A 56 4.36 15.19 -5.23
N ALA A 57 3.75 14.02 -5.45
CA ALA A 57 2.95 13.75 -6.63
C ALA A 57 1.49 14.21 -6.46
N GLY A 58 0.97 14.16 -5.24
CA GLY A 58 -0.46 14.33 -4.95
C GLY A 58 -1.24 13.03 -5.14
N ASP A 59 -2.20 12.79 -4.25
CA ASP A 59 -3.01 11.56 -4.25
C ASP A 59 -3.75 11.30 -5.56
N ILE A 60 -4.25 12.35 -6.21
CA ILE A 60 -5.00 12.23 -7.47
C ILE A 60 -4.08 11.73 -8.59
N PHE A 61 -2.84 12.24 -8.68
CA PHE A 61 -1.88 11.77 -9.67
C PHE A 61 -1.48 10.33 -9.40
N LEU A 62 -1.15 9.98 -8.15
CA LEU A 62 -0.81 8.60 -7.79
C LEU A 62 -1.95 7.64 -8.11
N ARG A 63 -3.19 7.97 -7.73
CA ARG A 63 -4.37 7.17 -8.06
C ARG A 63 -4.48 6.92 -9.56
N HIS A 64 -4.32 7.95 -10.39
CA HIS A 64 -4.39 7.78 -11.84
C HIS A 64 -3.21 7.01 -12.44
N LEU A 65 -2.02 7.08 -11.84
CA LEU A 65 -0.90 6.23 -12.24
C LEU A 65 -1.18 4.75 -11.92
N PHE A 66 -1.79 4.46 -10.77
CA PHE A 66 -2.21 3.12 -10.41
C PHE A 66 -3.33 2.61 -11.32
N ASP A 67 -4.36 3.42 -11.56
CA ASP A 67 -5.45 3.09 -12.48
C ASP A 67 -4.90 2.75 -13.88
N ALA A 68 -3.93 3.53 -14.39
CA ALA A 68 -3.26 3.26 -15.66
C ALA A 68 -2.45 1.95 -15.64
N ALA A 69 -1.74 1.65 -14.55
CA ALA A 69 -1.00 0.38 -14.41
C ALA A 69 -1.96 -0.83 -14.43
N VAL A 70 -3.08 -0.73 -13.71
CA VAL A 70 -4.14 -1.75 -13.66
C VAL A 70 -4.75 -1.98 -15.04
N GLU A 71 -5.02 -0.91 -15.79
CA GLU A 71 -5.59 -0.97 -17.13
C GLU A 71 -4.62 -1.57 -18.16
N MET A 72 -3.34 -1.18 -18.11
CA MET A 72 -2.31 -1.66 -19.05
C MET A 72 -1.86 -3.10 -18.78
N TYR A 73 -1.98 -3.59 -17.54
CA TYR A 73 -1.50 -4.91 -17.11
C TYR A 73 -2.62 -5.72 -16.44
N PRO A 74 -3.73 -6.02 -17.14
CA PRO A 74 -4.94 -6.59 -16.55
C PRO A 74 -4.80 -8.01 -15.98
N ASP A 75 -3.69 -8.68 -16.31
CA ASP A 75 -3.35 -10.04 -15.89
C ASP A 75 -2.36 -10.08 -14.72
N ILE A 76 -1.75 -8.95 -14.35
CA ILE A 76 -0.80 -8.86 -13.24
C ILE A 76 -1.56 -8.50 -11.96
N PRO A 77 -1.47 -9.29 -10.88
CA PRO A 77 -2.05 -8.90 -9.59
C PRO A 77 -1.25 -7.76 -8.96
N ILE A 78 -1.91 -6.63 -8.71
CA ILE A 78 -1.29 -5.43 -8.14
C ILE A 78 -1.93 -5.14 -6.77
N CYS A 79 -1.10 -4.95 -5.75
CA CYS A 79 -1.48 -4.38 -4.47
C CYS A 79 -0.99 -2.93 -4.41
N ILE A 80 -1.88 -2.00 -4.00
CA ILE A 80 -1.53 -0.60 -3.78
C ILE A 80 -1.48 -0.34 -2.28
N HIS A 81 -0.27 -0.07 -1.77
CA HIS A 81 0.01 0.00 -0.35
C HIS A 81 0.43 1.41 0.09
N GLN A 82 -0.12 1.88 1.21
CA GLN A 82 0.38 3.10 1.84
C GLN A 82 1.47 2.76 2.83
N ASP A 83 2.64 3.34 2.60
CA ASP A 83 3.84 3.15 3.40
C ASP A 83 3.94 4.21 4.53
N HIS A 84 4.24 3.75 5.75
CA HIS A 84 4.41 4.55 6.97
C HIS A 84 3.29 5.59 7.24
N GLY A 85 2.05 5.13 7.40
CA GLY A 85 0.96 5.98 7.89
C GLY A 85 1.19 6.40 9.34
N ASN A 86 1.27 7.71 9.61
CA ASN A 86 1.60 8.25 10.93
C ASN A 86 0.38 8.55 11.81
N ASN A 87 -0.83 8.50 11.25
CA ASN A 87 -2.06 8.70 11.99
C ASN A 87 -3.26 8.08 11.25
N PHE A 88 -4.39 8.02 11.95
CA PHE A 88 -5.64 7.46 11.44
C PHE A 88 -6.13 8.13 10.14
N ASP A 89 -6.05 9.47 10.06
CA ASP A 89 -6.56 10.23 8.90
C ASP A 89 -5.70 10.01 7.64
N THR A 90 -4.41 9.78 7.81
CA THR A 90 -3.49 9.42 6.72
C THR A 90 -3.89 8.07 6.14
N CYS A 91 -4.20 7.07 6.97
CA CYS A 91 -4.71 5.77 6.51
C CYS A 91 -6.09 5.89 5.86
N LEU A 92 -7.03 6.66 6.44
CA LEU A 92 -8.35 6.89 5.86
C LEU A 92 -8.29 7.56 4.49
N SER A 93 -7.46 8.58 4.34
CA SER A 93 -7.30 9.27 3.05
C SER A 93 -6.69 8.35 1.99
N ALA A 94 -5.80 7.42 2.35
CA ALA A 94 -5.29 6.42 1.44
C ALA A 94 -6.39 5.47 0.95
N MET A 95 -7.18 4.94 1.90
CA MET A 95 -8.33 4.08 1.59
C MET A 95 -9.33 4.78 0.65
N ALA A 96 -9.58 6.08 0.88
CA ALA A 96 -10.44 6.90 0.02
C ALA A 96 -9.87 7.13 -1.40
N ASN A 97 -8.56 6.93 -1.59
CA ASN A 97 -7.86 7.07 -2.88
C ASN A 97 -7.51 5.71 -3.51
N ASN A 98 -8.33 4.67 -3.26
CA ASN A 98 -8.22 3.33 -3.83
C ASN A 98 -6.96 2.53 -3.44
N PHE A 99 -6.32 2.86 -2.33
CA PHE A 99 -5.29 1.98 -1.76
C PHE A 99 -5.96 0.69 -1.25
N THR A 100 -5.42 -0.48 -1.65
CA THR A 100 -5.92 -1.80 -1.22
C THR A 100 -5.23 -2.31 0.05
N SER A 101 -4.21 -1.58 0.51
CA SER A 101 -3.53 -1.82 1.77
C SER A 101 -2.98 -0.53 2.37
N VAL A 102 -2.91 -0.46 3.69
CA VAL A 102 -2.29 0.64 4.43
C VAL A 102 -1.40 0.10 5.54
N MET A 103 -0.26 0.73 5.77
CA MET A 103 0.51 0.58 7.01
C MET A 103 0.06 1.65 8.00
N MET A 104 -0.31 1.24 9.22
CA MET A 104 -0.38 2.15 10.36
C MET A 104 0.88 1.95 11.19
N ASP A 105 1.85 2.85 11.02
CA ASP A 105 3.09 2.80 11.78
C ASP A 105 2.88 3.37 13.18
N GLY A 106 2.23 2.57 14.03
CA GLY A 106 2.03 2.88 15.44
C GLY A 106 3.29 2.71 16.29
N SER A 107 4.44 2.35 15.70
CA SER A 107 5.72 2.28 16.42
C SER A 107 6.28 3.66 16.76
N LEU A 108 5.81 4.68 16.04
CA LEU A 108 6.13 6.09 16.26
C LEU A 108 4.84 6.84 16.64
N GLU A 109 5.01 7.93 17.39
CA GLU A 109 3.95 8.91 17.62
C GLU A 109 3.63 9.64 16.30
N GLU A 110 2.58 10.46 16.31
CA GLU A 110 2.06 11.13 15.11
C GLU A 110 3.09 12.05 14.40
N ASP A 111 4.15 12.47 15.11
CA ASP A 111 5.26 13.22 14.53
C ASP A 111 6.15 12.39 13.57
N ALA A 112 5.96 11.07 13.53
CA ALA A 112 6.74 10.10 12.77
C ALA A 112 8.25 10.11 13.11
N GLN A 113 8.58 10.43 14.37
CA GLN A 113 9.96 10.48 14.88
C GLN A 113 10.10 9.91 16.29
N THR A 114 9.15 10.20 17.17
CA THR A 114 9.22 9.79 18.58
C THR A 114 8.72 8.35 18.71
N PRO A 115 9.48 7.41 19.29
CA PRO A 115 8.99 6.06 19.57
C PRO A 115 7.76 6.08 20.49
N ALA A 116 6.71 5.39 20.10
CA ALA A 116 5.46 5.34 20.84
C ALA A 116 5.46 4.26 21.93
N SER A 117 4.52 4.38 22.87
CA SER A 117 4.26 3.28 23.81
C SER A 117 3.58 2.09 23.12
N TYR A 118 3.66 0.92 23.75
CA TYR A 118 2.95 -0.26 23.25
C TYR A 118 1.43 -0.03 23.22
N GLU A 119 0.88 0.62 24.23
CA GLU A 119 -0.55 0.92 24.32
C GLU A 119 -1.01 1.86 23.21
N TYR A 120 -0.20 2.85 22.86
CA TYR A 120 -0.45 3.72 21.71
C TYR A 120 -0.49 2.89 20.43
N ASN A 121 0.56 2.10 20.18
CA ASN A 121 0.68 1.27 18.98
C ASN A 121 -0.54 0.35 18.80
N VAL A 122 -0.86 -0.46 19.82
CA VAL A 122 -2.01 -1.36 19.77
C VAL A 122 -3.32 -0.58 19.57
N GLY A 123 -3.48 0.54 20.26
CA GLY A 123 -4.68 1.37 20.17
C GLY A 123 -4.93 1.92 18.77
N ILE A 124 -3.92 2.57 18.17
CA ILE A 124 -4.06 3.20 16.86
C ILE A 124 -4.17 2.16 15.74
N SER A 125 -3.35 1.11 15.78
CA SER A 125 -3.36 0.02 14.79
C SER A 125 -4.69 -0.74 14.81
N SER A 126 -5.26 -1.01 15.99
CA SER A 126 -6.58 -1.64 16.12
C SER A 126 -7.69 -0.77 15.52
N LYS A 127 -7.63 0.55 15.75
CA LYS A 127 -8.61 1.51 15.21
C LYS A 127 -8.58 1.55 13.68
N VAL A 128 -7.39 1.59 13.07
CA VAL A 128 -7.25 1.53 11.61
C VAL A 128 -7.76 0.19 11.07
N THR A 129 -7.38 -0.91 11.72
CA THR A 129 -7.78 -2.28 11.36
C THR A 129 -9.30 -2.44 11.33
N GLU A 130 -10.01 -1.91 12.32
CA GLU A 130 -11.47 -2.01 12.41
C GLU A 130 -12.16 -1.42 11.18
N VAL A 131 -11.68 -0.28 10.69
CA VAL A 131 -12.30 0.40 9.54
C VAL A 131 -11.84 -0.21 8.22
N ALA A 132 -10.54 -0.48 8.06
CA ALA A 132 -9.97 -1.05 6.85
C ALA A 132 -10.59 -2.42 6.52
N HIS A 133 -10.75 -3.29 7.52
CA HIS A 133 -11.32 -4.62 7.32
C HIS A 133 -12.80 -4.59 6.92
N LYS A 134 -13.57 -3.56 7.33
CA LYS A 134 -14.97 -3.40 6.89
C LYS A 134 -15.12 -3.11 5.40
N ILE A 135 -14.05 -2.63 4.76
CA ILE A 135 -14.03 -2.31 3.32
C ILE A 135 -13.06 -3.20 2.52
N GLY A 136 -12.52 -4.25 3.14
CA GLY A 136 -11.64 -5.21 2.47
C GLY A 136 -10.19 -4.74 2.25
N VAL A 137 -9.79 -3.63 2.86
CA VAL A 137 -8.41 -3.11 2.81
C VAL A 137 -7.56 -3.84 3.86
N SER A 138 -6.34 -4.23 3.49
CA SER A 138 -5.38 -4.87 4.41
C SER A 138 -4.64 -3.85 5.26
N VAL A 139 -4.30 -4.21 6.49
CA VAL A 139 -3.49 -3.38 7.38
C VAL A 139 -2.16 -4.07 7.66
N GLU A 140 -1.07 -3.31 7.51
CA GLU A 140 0.25 -3.59 8.08
C GLU A 140 0.44 -2.79 9.38
#